data_AF-A0A0D7DZI4-F1
#
_entry.id   AF-A0A0D7DZI4-F1
#
_cell.length_a   1.000
_cell.length_b   1.000
_cell.length_c   1.000
_cell.angle_alpha   90.00
_cell.angle_beta   90.00
_cell.angle_gamma   90.00
#
_symmetry.space_group_name_H-M   'P 1'
#
loop_
_entity.id
_entity.type
_entity.pdbx_description
1 polymer ?
#
loop_
_entity_poly.entity_id
_entity_poly.type
_entity_poly.pdbx_seq_one_letter_code
_entity_poly.pdbx_strand_id
1 'polypeptide(L)' 'SARAVLNGQSLRVGDTLADARVLAIHTNSVLIERDGQQQTLHLVAPIITPSQTRP' A
#
# COMPACT_ATOMS: atom_id res chain seq x y z
N SER A 1 9.60 2.90 8.12
CA SER A 1 8.66 1.81 7.82
C SER A 1 8.07 2.02 6.43
N ALA A 2 7.73 0.95 5.71
CA ALA A 2 7.09 1.05 4.40
C ALA A 2 5.70 1.72 4.49
N ARG A 3 5.29 2.38 3.41
CA ARG A 3 4.00 3.06 3.28
C ARG A 3 3.44 2.81 1.89
N ALA A 4 2.12 2.68 1.80
CA ALA A 4 1.38 2.63 0.55
C ALA A 4 0.39 3.80 0.50
N VAL A 5 0.07 4.28 -0.70
CA VAL A 5 -1.01 5.24 -0.90
C VAL A 5 -2.14 4.52 -1.63
N LEU A 6 -3.25 4.28 -0.93
CA LEU A 6 -4.46 3.68 -1.48
C LEU A 6 -5.58 4.72 -1.40
N ASN A 7 -6.27 4.99 -2.51
CA ASN A 7 -7.33 6.01 -2.60
C ASN A 7 -6.93 7.39 -2.02
N GLY A 8 -5.66 7.79 -2.19
CA GLY A 8 -5.12 9.04 -1.67
C GLY A 8 -4.74 9.03 -0.17
N GLN A 9 -4.98 7.94 0.55
CA GLN A 9 -4.63 7.81 1.97
C GLN A 9 -3.31 7.05 2.14
N SER A 10 -2.42 7.57 2.99
CA SER A 10 -1.17 6.90 3.34
C SER A 10 -1.40 5.88 4.44
N LEU A 11 -1.12 4.61 4.15
CA LEU A 11 -1.38 3.48 5.03
C LEU A 11 -0.08 2.72 5.35
N ARG A 12 -0.08 2.07 6.52
CA ARG A 12 0.94 1.15 7.02
C ARG A 12 0.34 -0.25 7.20
N VAL A 13 1.20 -1.24 7.39
CA VAL A 13 0.77 -2.59 7.77
C VAL A 13 -0.04 -2.53 9.05
N GLY A 14 -1.21 -3.16 9.04
CA GLY A 14 -2.17 -3.16 10.15
C GLY A 14 -3.27 -2.11 10.03
N ASP A 15 -3.08 -1.05 9.23
CA ASP A 15 -4.10 -0.02 9.01
C ASP A 15 -5.28 -0.59 8.17
N THR A 16 -6.47 -0.03 8.41
CA THR A 16 -7.70 -0.39 7.72
C THR A 16 -8.18 0.76 6.83
N LEU A 17 -8.66 0.44 5.64
CA LEU A 17 -9.31 1.35 4.70
C LEU A 17 -10.64 0.73 4.26
N ALA A 18 -11.75 1.33 4.70
CA ALA A 18 -13.09 0.78 4.51
C ALA A 18 -13.19 -0.68 5.01
N ASP A 19 -13.38 -1.61 4.08
CA ASP A 19 -13.51 -3.06 4.30
C ASP A 19 -12.19 -3.82 4.18
N ALA A 20 -11.09 -3.13 3.87
CA ALA A 20 -9.79 -3.74 3.62
C ALA A 20 -8.77 -3.46 4.73
N ARG A 21 -7.99 -4.46 5.12
CA ARG A 21 -6.86 -4.32 6.04
C ARG A 21 -5.54 -4.57 5.31
N VAL A 22 -4.54 -3.73 5.55
CA VAL A 22 -3.20 -3.91 4.97
C VAL A 22 -2.44 -5.00 5.74
N LEU A 23 -2.03 -6.05 5.02
CA LEU A 23 -1.27 -7.18 5.57
C LEU A 23 0.24 -7.04 5.31
N ALA A 24 0.62 -6.58 4.12
CA ALA A 24 2.02 -6.37 3.75
C ALA A 24 2.17 -5.28 2.70
N ILE A 25 3.32 -4.59 2.72
CA ILE A 25 3.71 -3.59 1.72
C ILE A 25 5.04 -4.07 1.10
N HIS A 26 5.00 -4.41 -0.18
CA HIS A 26 6.16 -4.78 -0.97
C HIS A 26 6.59 -3.60 -1.87
N THR A 27 7.70 -3.76 -2.59
CA THR A 27 8.25 -2.72 -3.46
C THR A 27 7.26 -2.24 -4.53
N ASN A 28 6.47 -3.14 -5.11
CA ASN A 28 5.57 -2.86 -6.23
C ASN A 28 4.13 -3.36 -6.02
N SER A 29 3.81 -3.82 -4.82
CA SER A 29 2.49 -4.35 -4.50
C SER A 29 2.12 -4.19 -3.02
N VAL A 30 0.83 -4.27 -2.74
CA VAL A 30 0.28 -4.29 -1.39
C VAL A 30 -0.61 -5.51 -1.26
N LEU A 31 -0.37 -6.31 -0.23
CA LEU A 31 -1.26 -7.40 0.15
C LEU A 31 -2.31 -6.85 1.12
N ILE A 32 -3.58 -6.99 0.78
CA ILE A 32 -4.71 -6.62 1.62
C ILE A 32 -5.56 -7.84 1.94
N GLU A 33 -6.29 -7.79 3.05
CA GLU A 33 -7.44 -8.64 3.32
C GLU A 33 -8.71 -7.82 3.11
N ARG A 34 -9.70 -8.37 2.41
CA ARG A 34 -11.04 -7.81 2.24
C ARG A 34 -12.04 -8.94 2.26
N ASP A 35 -13.10 -8.83 3.06
CA ASP A 35 -14.14 -9.87 3.21
C ASP A 35 -13.56 -11.26 3.55
N GLY A 36 -12.49 -11.29 4.35
CA GLY A 36 -11.78 -12.52 4.72
C GLY A 36 -10.95 -13.15 3.59
N GLN A 37 -10.83 -12.48 2.43
CA GLN A 37 -10.02 -12.92 1.31
C GLN A 37 -8.78 -12.05 1.16
N GLN A 38 -7.65 -12.67 0.83
CA GLN A 38 -6.43 -11.93 0.53
C GLN A 38 -6.39 -11.53 -0.95
N GLN A 39 -6.02 -10.28 -1.21
CA GLN A 39 -5.92 -9.71 -2.55
C GLN A 39 -4.61 -8.93 -2.67
N THR A 40 -3.94 -9.06 -3.82
CA THR A 40 -2.72 -8.29 -4.09
C THR A 40 -3.04 -7.14 -5.05
N LEU A 41 -2.77 -5.92 -4.62
CA LEU A 41 -2.86 -4.72 -5.44
C LEU A 41 -1.50 -4.43 -6.05
N HIS A 42 -1.43 -4.33 -7.37
CA HIS A 42 -0.17 -4.05 -8.10
C HIS A 42 -0.18 -2.62 -8.65
N LEU A 43 1.00 -1.98 -8.66
CA LEU A 43 1.17 -0.72 -9.39
C LEU A 43 1.01 -0.96 -10.90
N VAL A 44 0.18 -0.15 -11.57
CA VAL A 44 -0.11 -0.26 -13.02
C VAL A 44 1.15 -0.07 -13.88
N ALA A 45 2.09 0.73 -13.39
CA ALA A 45 3.48 0.82 -13.81
C ALA A 45 4.30 1.30 -12.60
N PRO A 46 5.55 0.83 -12.39
CA PRO A 46 6.37 1.35 -11.30
C PRO A 46 6.74 2.80 -11.58
N ILE A 47 6.03 3.74 -10.95
CA ILE A 47 6.49 5.13 -10.87
C ILE A 47 7.47 5.19 -9.69
N ILE A 48 8.74 4.95 -9.97
CA ILE A 48 9.81 5.14 -8.99
C ILE A 48 10.06 6.64 -8.90
N THR A 49 9.37 7.31 -7.98
CA THR A 49 9.69 8.70 -7.63
C THR A 49 10.78 8.67 -6.57
N PRO A 50 12.01 9.12 -6.86
CA PRO A 50 13.03 9.21 -5.82
C PRO A 50 12.54 10.14 -4.71
N SER A 51 12.74 9.73 -3.46
CA SER A 51 12.39 10.55 -2.30
C SER A 51 13.21 11.84 -2.35
N GLN A 52 12.55 12.98 -2.52
CA GLN A 52 13.21 14.28 -2.37
C GLN A 52 13.46 14.52 -0.90
N THR A 53 14.67 14.27 -0.43
CA THR A 53 15.16 14.85 0.84
C THR A 53 15.47 16.31 0.56
N ARG A 54 14.54 17.22 0.89
CA ARG A 54 14.81 18.65 0.85
C ARG A 54 15.74 19.01 2.04
N PRO A 55 16.88 19.68 1.81
CA PRO A 55 17.78 20.13 2.86
C PRO A 55 17.17 21.25 3.72
#